data_AF-A0A6A6EMZ9-F1
#
_entry.id   AF-A0A6A6EMZ9-F1
#
_cell.length_a   1.000
_cell.length_b   1.000
_cell.length_c   1.000
_cell.angle_alpha   90.00
_cell.angle_beta   90.00
_cell.angle_gamma   90.00
#
_symmetry.space_group_name_H-M   'P 1'
#
loop_
_entity.id
_entity.type
_entity.pdbx_description
1 polymer ?
#
loop_
_entity_poly.entity_id
_entity_poly.type
_entity_poly.pdbx_seq_one_letter_code
_entity_poly.pdbx_strand_id
1 'polypeptide(L)'
;AGTSWDILLNKGDTVGNVKQVVKENFQVIDIDLFDTDKATINDLKATKQIICYFSAGSKEGWRPDAGDFKDGDTGKGLDGWPDENWVNVKSENVRNIMKKRIKLAADNGCTAIDPDNVDGFDGNQDGYGYDKKEYADYVKFMAQEAANNNLAIGLKNAVDLIPDVVDVIQFAVNEQCHEYPGECEKYKPLTDANKAVFNIEY
;
A
#
# COMPACT_ATOMS: atom_id res chain seq x y z
N ALA A 1 -4.35 17.10 -6.61
CA ALA A 1 -3.54 16.52 -7.71
C ALA A 1 -2.24 17.31 -7.93
N GLY A 2 -1.17 16.66 -8.44
CA GLY A 2 0.09 17.33 -8.83
C GLY A 2 1.14 17.49 -7.72
N THR A 3 0.95 16.87 -6.55
CA THR A 3 1.91 16.85 -5.44
C THR A 3 3.17 16.09 -5.83
N SER A 4 4.36 16.68 -5.66
CA SER A 4 5.63 15.97 -5.90
C SER A 4 5.89 14.95 -4.80
N TRP A 5 6.41 13.79 -5.20
CA TRP A 5 6.59 12.65 -4.32
C TRP A 5 7.85 11.85 -4.67
N ASP A 6 8.24 10.96 -3.76
CA ASP A 6 9.30 9.97 -3.95
C ASP A 6 8.92 8.68 -3.19
N ILE A 7 9.54 7.56 -3.53
CA ILE A 7 9.29 6.24 -2.91
C ILE A 7 10.59 5.49 -2.66
N LEU A 8 10.77 4.98 -1.44
CA LEU A 8 11.95 4.22 -1.01
C LEU A 8 11.54 3.04 -0.11
N LEU A 9 11.44 1.85 -0.72
CA LEU A 9 11.05 0.62 -0.01
C LEU A 9 12.24 -0.29 0.36
N ASN A 10 13.46 0.04 -0.08
CA ASN A 10 14.62 -0.83 0.08
C ASN A 10 15.22 -0.83 1.50
N LYS A 11 15.79 -1.98 1.85
CA LYS A 11 16.54 -2.23 3.09
C LYS A 11 18.03 -1.84 2.95
N GLY A 12 18.54 -0.98 3.84
CA GLY A 12 19.99 -0.87 4.11
C GLY A 12 20.63 0.52 3.95
N ASP A 13 21.90 0.61 4.35
CA ASP A 13 22.68 1.86 4.51
C ASP A 13 23.34 2.42 3.23
N THR A 14 23.10 1.85 2.04
CA THR A 14 23.66 2.39 0.78
C THR A 14 22.70 2.32 -0.41
N VAL A 15 22.66 3.46 -1.11
CA VAL A 15 21.73 3.94 -2.16
C VAL A 15 20.29 4.07 -1.67
N GLY A 16 19.93 5.30 -1.25
CA GLY A 16 18.59 5.66 -0.79
C GLY A 16 18.42 5.55 0.72
N ASN A 17 19.39 6.02 1.53
CA ASN A 17 19.12 6.17 2.96
C ASN A 17 17.98 7.19 3.10
N VAL A 18 16.83 6.75 3.59
CA VAL A 18 15.65 7.57 3.87
C VAL A 18 15.96 8.81 4.73
N LYS A 19 17.08 8.85 5.46
CA LYS A 19 17.56 10.05 6.19
C LYS A 19 18.19 11.10 5.26
N GLN A 20 18.67 10.71 4.09
CA GLN A 20 19.27 11.62 3.09
C GLN A 20 18.19 12.39 2.33
N VAL A 21 17.00 11.82 2.14
CA VAL A 21 15.91 12.46 1.38
C VAL A 21 15.21 13.61 2.12
N VAL A 22 15.50 13.80 3.41
CA VAL A 22 15.01 14.94 4.20
C VAL A 22 15.30 16.28 3.50
N LYS A 23 16.44 16.36 2.79
CA LYS A 23 16.89 17.58 2.10
C LYS A 23 16.37 17.73 0.68
N GLU A 24 15.73 16.71 0.12
CA GLU A 24 15.26 16.70 -1.26
C GLU A 24 13.97 17.51 -1.42
N ASN A 25 13.68 17.99 -2.63
CA ASN A 25 12.58 18.92 -2.90
C ASN A 25 11.31 18.24 -3.43
N PHE A 26 10.74 17.34 -2.64
CA PHE A 26 9.38 16.79 -2.85
C PHE A 26 8.50 17.00 -1.60
N GLN A 27 7.19 16.82 -1.73
CA GLN A 27 6.24 17.06 -0.62
C GLN A 27 5.83 15.79 0.12
N VAL A 28 5.78 14.66 -0.58
CA VAL A 28 5.34 13.36 -0.07
C VAL A 28 6.47 12.35 -0.21
N ILE A 29 6.63 11.45 0.75
CA ILE A 29 7.48 10.27 0.59
C ILE A 29 6.74 9.01 1.02
N ASP A 30 6.85 7.97 0.22
CA ASP A 30 6.39 6.62 0.54
C ASP A 30 7.57 5.74 0.96
N ILE A 31 7.47 5.12 2.14
CA ILE A 31 8.55 4.37 2.79
C ILE A 31 8.00 3.11 3.43
N ASP A 32 8.86 2.10 3.54
CA ASP A 32 8.50 0.84 4.19
C ASP A 32 8.16 1.04 5.69
N LEU A 33 6.99 0.55 6.11
CA LEU A 33 6.48 0.65 7.49
C LEU A 33 7.38 -0.03 8.52
N PHE A 34 7.98 -1.17 8.17
CA PHE A 34 8.74 -2.01 9.11
C PHE A 34 10.23 -1.70 9.10
N ASP A 35 10.78 -1.33 7.95
CA ASP A 35 12.21 -1.09 7.77
C ASP A 35 12.61 0.37 8.05
N THR A 36 11.63 1.26 8.28
CA THR A 36 11.89 2.65 8.69
C THR A 36 11.58 2.86 10.18
N ASP A 37 12.60 3.24 10.96
CA ASP A 37 12.41 3.53 12.38
C ASP A 37 11.55 4.80 12.64
N LYS A 38 10.85 4.81 13.78
CA LYS A 38 9.98 5.92 14.19
C LYS A 38 10.72 7.26 14.31
N ALA A 39 12.02 7.26 14.65
CA ALA A 39 12.79 8.50 14.74
C ALA A 39 12.95 9.15 13.36
N THR A 40 13.25 8.35 12.37
CA THR A 40 13.40 8.76 10.97
C THR A 40 12.08 9.27 10.39
N ILE A 41 10.96 8.60 10.68
CA ILE A 41 9.62 9.07 10.28
C ILE A 41 9.33 10.45 10.89
N ASN A 42 9.65 10.64 12.18
CA ASN A 42 9.44 11.93 12.85
C ASN A 42 10.31 13.04 12.25
N ASP A 43 11.57 12.75 11.90
CA ASP A 43 12.46 13.71 11.25
C ASP A 43 11.93 14.15 9.88
N LEU A 44 11.45 13.20 9.06
CA LEU A 44 10.84 13.50 7.76
C LEU A 44 9.55 14.32 7.89
N LYS A 45 8.70 13.97 8.87
CA LYS A 45 7.40 14.63 9.10
C LYS A 45 7.51 16.12 9.39
N ALA A 46 8.67 16.62 9.79
CA ALA A 46 8.92 18.05 9.94
C ALA A 46 8.76 18.83 8.62
N THR A 47 8.93 18.17 7.48
CA THR A 47 8.89 18.82 6.15
C THR A 47 8.08 18.07 5.10
N LYS A 48 7.70 16.81 5.34
CA LYS A 48 7.05 15.91 4.37
C LYS A 48 5.74 15.33 4.92
N GLN A 49 4.85 14.97 4.00
CA GLN A 49 3.81 13.97 4.27
C GLN A 49 4.40 12.58 4.07
N ILE A 50 4.06 11.65 4.97
CA ILE A 50 4.64 10.32 5.01
C ILE A 50 3.55 9.30 4.68
N ILE A 51 3.74 8.57 3.59
CA ILE A 51 3.00 7.35 3.27
C ILE A 51 3.84 6.18 3.79
N CYS A 52 3.18 5.22 4.43
CA CYS A 52 3.84 4.01 4.92
C CYS A 52 3.32 2.80 4.14
N TYR A 53 4.20 2.24 3.33
CA TYR A 53 4.01 1.02 2.58
C TYR A 53 3.97 -0.21 3.49
N PHE A 54 3.06 -1.13 3.19
CA PHE A 54 3.15 -2.53 3.59
C PHE A 54 2.33 -3.38 2.62
N SER A 55 2.70 -4.64 2.40
CA SER A 55 1.81 -5.53 1.66
C SER A 55 0.58 -5.89 2.49
N ALA A 56 -0.61 -5.65 1.95
CA ALA A 56 -1.88 -6.03 2.58
C ALA A 56 -2.43 -7.34 2.00
N GLY A 57 -2.20 -7.58 0.71
CA GLY A 57 -2.67 -8.79 0.04
C GLY A 57 -1.66 -9.94 -0.04
N SER A 58 -0.47 -9.78 0.52
CA SER A 58 0.49 -10.87 0.65
C SER A 58 1.08 -10.96 2.07
N LYS A 59 1.57 -12.15 2.41
CA LYS A 59 2.41 -12.42 3.57
C LYS A 59 3.85 -12.52 3.07
N GLU A 60 4.65 -11.57 3.51
CA GLU A 60 6.11 -11.56 3.36
C GLU A 60 6.75 -12.32 4.55
N GLY A 61 7.44 -13.43 4.29
CA GLY A 61 7.95 -14.32 5.34
C GLY A 61 9.04 -13.72 6.24
N TRP A 62 9.69 -12.65 5.80
CA TRP A 62 10.70 -11.91 6.56
C TRP A 62 10.14 -10.86 7.52
N ARG A 63 8.84 -10.54 7.46
CA ARG A 63 8.24 -9.53 8.34
C ARG A 63 8.18 -10.04 9.77
N PRO A 64 8.37 -9.17 10.78
CA PRO A 64 8.39 -9.58 12.19
C PRO A 64 7.05 -10.16 12.66
N ASP A 65 5.94 -9.85 11.98
CA ASP A 65 4.60 -10.38 12.24
C ASP A 65 4.21 -11.55 11.34
N ALA A 66 5.12 -12.10 10.52
CA ALA A 66 4.83 -13.22 9.63
C ALA A 66 4.32 -14.47 10.37
N GLY A 67 4.67 -14.63 11.65
CA GLY A 67 4.19 -15.70 12.52
C GLY A 67 2.75 -15.54 13.04
N ASP A 68 2.12 -14.37 12.84
CA ASP A 68 0.73 -14.14 13.25
C ASP A 68 -0.29 -14.72 12.25
N PHE A 69 0.14 -15.01 11.02
CA PHE A 69 -0.67 -15.68 9.99
C PHE A 69 -0.83 -17.17 10.35
N LYS A 70 -2.07 -17.67 10.25
CA LYS A 70 -2.45 -19.04 10.61
C LYS A 70 -2.67 -19.90 9.36
N ASP A 71 -2.81 -21.19 9.58
CA ASP A 71 -3.24 -22.12 8.54
C ASP A 71 -4.56 -21.64 7.92
N GLY A 72 -4.58 -21.54 6.58
CA GLY A 72 -5.73 -21.04 5.81
C GLY A 72 -5.75 -19.52 5.58
N ASP A 73 -4.81 -18.76 6.15
CA ASP A 73 -4.65 -17.33 5.86
C ASP A 73 -3.83 -17.07 4.59
N THR A 74 -3.02 -18.02 4.14
CA THR A 74 -2.11 -17.87 3.00
C THR A 74 -2.42 -18.84 1.87
N GLY A 75 -2.36 -18.34 0.65
CA GLY A 75 -2.67 -19.03 -0.60
C GLY A 75 -1.42 -19.26 -1.45
N LYS A 76 -1.54 -19.03 -2.76
CA LYS A 76 -0.44 -19.25 -3.71
C LYS A 76 0.76 -18.35 -3.41
N GLY A 77 1.94 -18.79 -3.85
CA GLY A 77 3.11 -17.90 -3.90
C GLY A 77 2.85 -16.72 -4.84
N LEU A 78 3.35 -15.54 -4.46
CA LEU A 78 3.37 -14.36 -5.32
C LEU A 78 4.44 -14.58 -6.40
N ASP A 79 4.08 -14.40 -7.68
CA ASP A 79 5.02 -14.65 -8.77
C ASP A 79 6.14 -13.60 -8.77
N GLY A 80 7.38 -14.03 -8.98
CA GLY A 80 8.56 -13.16 -8.92
C GLY A 80 9.09 -12.82 -7.51
N TRP A 81 8.37 -13.16 -6.44
CA TRP A 81 8.73 -12.80 -5.06
C TRP A 81 8.88 -14.04 -4.16
N PRO A 82 10.12 -14.53 -3.94
CA PRO A 82 10.37 -15.67 -3.06
C PRO A 82 9.99 -15.38 -1.60
N ASP A 83 9.44 -16.39 -0.92
CA ASP A 83 8.97 -16.27 0.48
C ASP A 83 7.81 -15.26 0.66
N GLU A 84 7.05 -15.03 -0.40
CA GLU A 84 5.86 -14.20 -0.39
C GLU A 84 4.65 -14.98 -0.91
N ASN A 85 3.54 -14.92 -0.19
CA ASN A 85 2.31 -15.67 -0.51
C ASN A 85 1.10 -14.75 -0.45
N TRP A 86 0.17 -14.87 -1.39
CA TRP A 86 -1.13 -14.22 -1.32
C TRP A 86 -1.86 -14.55 -0.02
N VAL A 87 -2.65 -13.61 0.51
CA VAL A 87 -3.45 -13.84 1.73
C VAL A 87 -4.93 -13.96 1.43
N ASN A 88 -5.64 -14.64 2.31
CA ASN A 88 -7.09 -14.73 2.29
C ASN A 88 -7.70 -13.40 2.78
N VAL A 89 -8.06 -12.49 1.87
CA VAL A 89 -8.62 -11.16 2.21
C VAL A 89 -9.96 -11.21 2.96
N LYS A 90 -10.62 -12.38 2.99
CA LYS A 90 -11.86 -12.63 3.75
C LYS A 90 -11.59 -13.15 5.16
N SER A 91 -10.35 -13.54 5.48
CA SER A 91 -9.98 -14.04 6.81
C SER A 91 -10.05 -12.92 7.84
N GLU A 92 -10.76 -13.18 8.94
CA GLU A 92 -10.76 -12.30 10.11
C GLU A 92 -9.37 -12.15 10.72
N ASN A 93 -8.53 -13.21 10.68
CA ASN A 93 -7.18 -13.14 11.20
C ASN A 93 -6.30 -12.21 10.36
N VAL A 94 -6.35 -12.34 9.04
CA VAL A 94 -5.66 -11.42 8.09
C VAL A 94 -6.12 -9.98 8.31
N ARG A 95 -7.44 -9.74 8.44
CA ARG A 95 -7.98 -8.41 8.75
C ARG A 95 -7.44 -7.87 10.08
N ASN A 96 -7.36 -8.69 11.12
CA ASN A 96 -6.78 -8.29 12.41
C ASN A 96 -5.28 -7.97 12.32
N ILE A 97 -4.52 -8.69 11.50
CA ILE A 97 -3.11 -8.35 11.22
C ILE A 97 -3.02 -6.98 10.55
N MET A 98 -3.85 -6.70 9.54
CA MET A 98 -3.86 -5.38 8.90
C MET A 98 -4.28 -4.26 9.85
N LYS A 99 -5.23 -4.48 10.76
CA LYS A 99 -5.53 -3.49 11.82
C LYS A 99 -4.29 -3.14 12.63
N LYS A 100 -3.49 -4.15 13.01
CA LYS A 100 -2.24 -3.94 13.75
C LYS A 100 -1.22 -3.16 12.92
N ARG A 101 -1.06 -3.47 11.63
CA ARG A 101 -0.16 -2.74 10.72
C ARG A 101 -0.59 -1.29 10.52
N ILE A 102 -1.88 -1.03 10.29
CA ILE A 102 -2.45 0.32 10.17
C ILE A 102 -2.25 1.11 11.46
N LYS A 103 -2.52 0.49 12.61
CA LYS A 103 -2.25 1.11 13.91
C LYS A 103 -0.75 1.42 14.10
N LEU A 104 0.13 0.50 13.71
CA LEU A 104 1.58 0.69 13.77
C LEU A 104 2.01 1.91 12.92
N ALA A 105 1.45 2.06 11.71
CA ALA A 105 1.71 3.22 10.86
C ALA A 105 1.33 4.54 11.56
N ALA A 106 0.15 4.60 12.19
CA ALA A 106 -0.26 5.77 12.96
C ALA A 106 0.66 6.01 14.17
N ASP A 107 0.98 4.97 14.93
CA ASP A 107 1.84 5.05 16.12
C ASP A 107 3.28 5.48 15.75
N ASN A 108 3.76 5.14 14.55
CA ASN A 108 5.06 5.54 14.01
C ASN A 108 5.05 6.97 13.45
N GLY A 109 3.87 7.55 13.22
CA GLY A 109 3.71 8.95 12.80
C GLY A 109 3.42 9.14 11.32
N CYS A 110 3.14 8.08 10.57
CA CYS A 110 2.71 8.15 9.17
C CYS A 110 1.47 9.05 9.03
N THR A 111 1.28 9.64 7.86
CA THR A 111 0.07 10.43 7.52
C THR A 111 -0.87 9.66 6.60
N ALA A 112 -0.37 8.62 5.95
CA ALA A 112 -1.09 7.77 5.03
C ALA A 112 -0.49 6.36 5.00
N ILE A 113 -1.21 5.42 4.39
CA ILE A 113 -0.75 4.06 4.10
C ILE A 113 -0.86 3.74 2.61
N ASP A 114 0.08 2.93 2.11
CA ASP A 114 0.06 2.32 0.78
C ASP A 114 -0.03 0.79 0.94
N PRO A 115 -1.24 0.20 0.99
CA PRO A 115 -1.43 -1.23 1.14
C PRO A 115 -1.30 -1.93 -0.22
N ASP A 116 -0.21 -2.68 -0.41
CA ASP A 116 0.08 -3.37 -1.68
C ASP A 116 -0.66 -4.71 -1.84
N ASN A 117 -0.62 -5.24 -3.07
CA ASN A 117 -1.15 -6.53 -3.50
C ASN A 117 -2.67 -6.64 -3.32
N VAL A 118 -3.41 -5.56 -3.54
CA VAL A 118 -4.89 -5.56 -3.43
C VAL A 118 -5.60 -5.93 -4.75
N ASP A 119 -4.91 -6.66 -5.62
CA ASP A 119 -5.28 -7.03 -7.00
C ASP A 119 -5.27 -8.55 -7.25
N GLY A 120 -5.15 -9.39 -6.21
CA GLY A 120 -5.07 -10.84 -6.39
C GLY A 120 -6.30 -11.53 -7.04
N PHE A 121 -7.42 -10.81 -7.21
CA PHE A 121 -8.57 -11.24 -8.01
C PHE A 121 -8.25 -11.31 -9.50
N ASP A 122 -7.31 -10.50 -9.99
CA ASP A 122 -6.90 -10.48 -11.38
C ASP A 122 -6.25 -11.81 -11.73
N GLY A 123 -6.80 -12.50 -12.72
CA GLY A 123 -6.30 -13.81 -13.15
C GLY A 123 -6.33 -14.91 -12.08
N ASN A 124 -7.03 -14.73 -10.94
CA ASN A 124 -7.02 -15.66 -9.81
C ASN A 124 -5.58 -15.96 -9.32
N GLN A 125 -4.79 -14.89 -9.22
CA GLN A 125 -3.42 -14.92 -8.71
C GLN A 125 -3.38 -15.41 -7.26
N ASP A 126 -4.37 -15.04 -6.44
CA ASP A 126 -4.48 -15.44 -5.04
C ASP A 126 -4.67 -16.97 -4.84
N GLY A 127 -5.33 -17.61 -5.79
CA GLY A 127 -5.71 -19.02 -5.74
C GLY A 127 -7.01 -19.32 -4.98
N TYR A 128 -7.71 -18.30 -4.48
CA TYR A 128 -8.99 -18.44 -3.79
C TYR A 128 -10.19 -18.29 -4.72
N GLY A 129 -9.99 -17.73 -5.92
CA GLY A 129 -11.07 -17.47 -6.88
C GLY A 129 -12.02 -16.38 -6.41
N TYR A 130 -11.54 -15.48 -5.55
CA TYR A 130 -12.31 -14.33 -5.11
C TYR A 130 -12.51 -13.35 -6.27
N ASP A 131 -13.69 -12.77 -6.31
CA ASP A 131 -13.99 -11.75 -7.30
C ASP A 131 -13.68 -10.35 -6.76
N LYS A 132 -13.68 -9.40 -7.68
CA LYS A 132 -13.36 -8.00 -7.46
C LYS A 132 -14.07 -7.37 -6.25
N LYS A 133 -15.31 -7.79 -5.94
CA LYS A 133 -16.07 -7.23 -4.81
C LYS A 133 -15.47 -7.58 -3.44
N GLU A 134 -14.80 -8.73 -3.30
CA GLU A 134 -14.19 -9.14 -2.04
C GLU A 134 -12.96 -8.27 -1.74
N TYR A 135 -12.21 -7.90 -2.78
CA TYR A 135 -11.10 -6.95 -2.68
C TYR A 135 -11.57 -5.51 -2.46
N ALA A 136 -12.65 -5.09 -3.11
CA ALA A 136 -13.27 -3.79 -2.82
C ALA A 136 -13.75 -3.69 -1.36
N ASP A 137 -14.35 -4.75 -0.82
CA ASP A 137 -14.71 -4.83 0.61
C ASP A 137 -13.47 -4.76 1.51
N TYR A 138 -12.39 -5.45 1.14
CA TYR A 138 -11.13 -5.43 1.89
C TYR A 138 -10.47 -4.05 1.91
N VAL A 139 -10.44 -3.34 0.78
CA VAL A 139 -9.96 -1.95 0.69
C VAL A 139 -10.84 -1.01 1.52
N LYS A 140 -12.17 -1.14 1.46
CA LYS A 140 -13.10 -0.34 2.29
C LYS A 140 -12.91 -0.57 3.78
N PHE A 141 -12.67 -1.83 4.16
CA PHE A 141 -12.32 -2.20 5.52
C PHE A 141 -11.04 -1.49 5.97
N MET A 142 -9.96 -1.56 5.18
CA MET A 142 -8.70 -0.89 5.52
C MET A 142 -8.85 0.63 5.53
N ALA A 143 -9.65 1.21 4.63
CA ALA A 143 -9.93 2.63 4.61
C ALA A 143 -10.64 3.10 5.89
N GLN A 144 -11.60 2.32 6.40
CA GLN A 144 -12.26 2.62 7.67
C GLN A 144 -11.28 2.53 8.85
N GLU A 145 -10.40 1.53 8.88
CA GLU A 145 -9.38 1.38 9.92
C GLU A 145 -8.32 2.49 9.85
N ALA A 146 -7.92 2.91 8.66
CA ALA A 146 -7.04 4.05 8.44
C ALA A 146 -7.68 5.34 8.96
N ALA A 147 -8.94 5.61 8.61
CA ALA A 147 -9.68 6.77 9.08
C ALA A 147 -9.82 6.79 10.62
N ASN A 148 -10.07 5.63 11.25
CA ASN A 148 -10.12 5.50 12.72
C ASN A 148 -8.79 5.85 13.40
N ASN A 149 -7.67 5.73 12.67
CA ASN A 149 -6.33 6.07 13.14
C ASN A 149 -5.81 7.42 12.59
N ASN A 150 -6.69 8.23 11.97
CA ASN A 150 -6.35 9.52 11.33
C ASN A 150 -5.32 9.40 10.20
N LEU A 151 -5.35 8.30 9.45
CA LEU A 151 -4.53 8.04 8.28
C LEU A 151 -5.37 8.15 7.00
N ALA A 152 -4.77 8.67 5.93
CA ALA A 152 -5.27 8.48 4.58
C ALA A 152 -4.86 7.10 4.04
N ILE A 153 -5.54 6.61 2.99
CA ILE A 153 -5.22 5.34 2.31
C ILE A 153 -5.11 5.55 0.80
N GLY A 154 -4.13 4.90 0.18
CA GLY A 154 -3.96 4.77 -1.27
C GLY A 154 -4.60 3.50 -1.83
N LEU A 155 -4.83 3.49 -3.15
CA LEU A 155 -5.05 2.26 -3.91
C LEU A 155 -3.80 1.98 -4.76
N LYS A 156 -3.09 0.90 -4.45
CA LYS A 156 -1.93 0.43 -5.21
C LYS A 156 -2.38 -0.44 -6.38
N ASN A 157 -2.01 -0.04 -7.60
CA ASN A 157 -2.39 -0.71 -8.85
C ASN A 157 -3.92 -0.94 -8.89
N ALA A 158 -4.38 -2.21 -8.87
CA ALA A 158 -5.77 -2.65 -8.68
C ALA A 158 -6.81 -1.75 -9.36
N VAL A 159 -6.51 -1.28 -10.56
CA VAL A 159 -7.16 -0.12 -11.19
C VAL A 159 -8.65 -0.35 -11.44
N ASP A 160 -9.04 -1.60 -11.63
CA ASP A 160 -10.43 -2.00 -11.86
C ASP A 160 -11.29 -1.89 -10.57
N LEU A 161 -10.68 -1.71 -9.39
CA LEU A 161 -11.37 -1.40 -8.14
C LEU A 161 -11.83 0.06 -8.04
N ILE A 162 -11.25 0.99 -8.81
CA ILE A 162 -11.50 2.44 -8.68
C ILE A 162 -13.00 2.78 -8.61
N PRO A 163 -13.88 2.29 -9.49
CA PRO A 163 -15.31 2.63 -9.43
C PRO A 163 -15.98 2.25 -8.11
N ASP A 164 -15.44 1.25 -7.41
CA ASP A 164 -16.01 0.70 -6.18
C ASP A 164 -15.43 1.34 -4.91
N VAL A 165 -14.26 1.98 -4.97
CA VAL A 165 -13.53 2.48 -3.78
C VAL A 165 -13.09 3.95 -3.87
N VAL A 166 -13.32 4.62 -5.01
CA VAL A 166 -12.88 6.01 -5.24
C VAL A 166 -13.41 6.98 -4.19
N ASP A 167 -14.51 6.70 -3.50
CA ASP A 167 -15.07 7.54 -2.44
C ASP A 167 -14.29 7.42 -1.11
N VAL A 168 -13.68 6.27 -0.83
CA VAL A 168 -13.01 5.99 0.46
C VAL A 168 -11.49 6.17 0.44
N ILE A 169 -10.84 6.12 -0.74
CA ILE A 169 -9.38 6.33 -0.88
C ILE A 169 -9.02 7.81 -1.11
N GLN A 170 -7.79 8.23 -0.79
CA GLN A 170 -7.34 9.63 -0.93
C GLN A 170 -6.38 9.84 -2.11
N PHE A 171 -5.73 8.78 -2.57
CA PHE A 171 -4.81 8.78 -3.72
C PHE A 171 -4.75 7.37 -4.33
N ALA A 172 -4.02 7.23 -5.44
CA ALA A 172 -3.55 5.94 -5.92
C ALA A 172 -2.04 5.97 -6.08
N VAL A 173 -1.42 4.80 -5.96
CA VAL A 173 -0.06 4.52 -6.40
C VAL A 173 -0.18 3.58 -7.58
N ASN A 174 0.44 3.92 -8.71
CA ASN A 174 0.41 3.11 -9.92
C ASN A 174 1.84 2.78 -10.35
N GLU A 175 2.04 1.55 -10.79
CA GLU A 175 3.25 1.13 -11.47
C GLU A 175 2.92 0.88 -12.95
N GLN A 176 3.67 1.54 -13.83
CA GLN A 176 3.76 1.22 -15.25
C GLN A 176 2.51 1.44 -16.10
N CYS A 177 1.56 2.32 -15.71
CA CYS A 177 0.40 2.57 -16.58
C CYS A 177 0.79 3.11 -17.96
N HIS A 178 1.96 3.75 -18.11
CA HIS A 178 2.44 4.24 -19.40
C HIS A 178 2.97 3.13 -20.31
N GLU A 179 3.40 2.00 -19.75
CA GLU A 179 3.78 0.80 -20.51
C GLU A 179 2.54 0.05 -21.04
N TYR A 180 1.44 0.04 -20.28
CA TYR A 180 0.22 -0.71 -20.63
C TYR A 180 -0.84 0.17 -21.32
N PRO A 181 -1.13 -0.08 -22.62
CA PRO A 181 -2.06 0.78 -23.37
C PRO A 181 -3.45 0.89 -22.73
N GLY A 182 -3.87 2.13 -22.46
CA GLY A 182 -5.20 2.42 -21.92
C GLY A 182 -5.32 2.34 -20.41
N GLU A 183 -4.25 1.99 -19.69
CA GLU A 183 -4.30 1.84 -18.23
C GLU A 183 -4.32 3.20 -17.52
N CYS A 184 -3.50 4.17 -17.93
CA CYS A 184 -3.47 5.49 -17.29
C CYS A 184 -4.84 6.19 -17.33
N GLU A 185 -5.60 6.03 -18.41
CA GLU A 185 -6.94 6.60 -18.56
C GLU A 185 -7.93 6.08 -17.52
N LYS A 186 -7.73 4.85 -17.01
CA LYS A 186 -8.59 4.27 -15.98
C LYS A 186 -8.41 4.97 -14.62
N TYR A 187 -7.32 5.70 -14.40
CA TYR A 187 -7.11 6.51 -13.19
C TYR A 187 -7.82 7.88 -13.25
N LYS A 188 -8.41 8.26 -14.40
CA LYS A 188 -9.11 9.54 -14.57
C LYS A 188 -10.15 9.85 -13.47
N PRO A 189 -10.98 8.90 -12.98
CA PRO A 189 -11.95 9.17 -11.92
C PRO A 189 -11.32 9.73 -10.64
N LEU A 190 -10.09 9.33 -10.30
CA LEU A 190 -9.35 9.90 -9.16
C LEU A 190 -8.98 11.35 -9.42
N THR A 191 -8.42 11.65 -10.59
CA THR A 191 -8.01 13.02 -10.94
C THR A 191 -9.20 13.97 -11.07
N ASP A 192 -10.35 13.47 -11.57
CA ASP A 192 -11.61 14.22 -11.63
C ASP A 192 -12.15 14.53 -10.22
N ALA A 193 -11.87 13.66 -9.25
CA ALA A 193 -12.14 13.87 -7.83
C ALA A 193 -11.04 14.68 -7.10
N ASN A 194 -10.08 15.28 -7.84
CA ASN A 194 -8.92 16.02 -7.32
C ASN A 194 -7.96 15.18 -6.43
N LYS A 195 -8.01 13.86 -6.55
CA LYS A 195 -7.12 12.92 -5.84
C LYS A 195 -5.82 12.73 -6.61
N ALA A 196 -4.73 12.50 -5.88
CA ALA A 196 -3.42 12.29 -6.49
C ALA A 196 -3.33 10.88 -7.09
N VAL A 197 -2.57 10.76 -8.19
CA VAL A 197 -2.13 9.49 -8.75
C VAL A 197 -0.61 9.57 -8.78
N PHE A 198 0.03 8.81 -7.91
CA PHE A 198 1.48 8.71 -7.76
C PHE A 198 1.96 7.59 -8.68
N ASN A 199 2.52 7.95 -9.85
CA ASN A 199 2.94 7.00 -10.86
C ASN A 199 4.45 6.71 -10.78
N ILE A 200 4.80 5.43 -10.91
CA ILE A 200 6.15 4.89 -10.95
C ILE A 200 6.33 4.20 -12.30
N GLU A 201 7.47 4.42 -12.95
CA GLU A 201 7.87 3.76 -14.19
C GLU A 201 9.28 3.18 -13.99
N TYR A 202 9.56 1.99 -14.54
CA TYR A 202 10.78 1.22 -14.34
C TYR A 202 11.59 1.01 -15.63
#